data_AF-A0A9Q3BJR0-F1
#
_entry.id   AF-A0A9Q3BJR0-F1
#
_cell.length_a   1.000
_cell.length_b   1.000
_cell.length_c   1.000
_cell.angle_alpha   90.00
_cell.angle_beta   90.00
_cell.angle_gamma   90.00
#
_symmetry.space_group_name_H-M   'P 1'
#
loop_
_entity.id
_entity.type
_entity.pdbx_description
1 polymer ?
#
loop_
_entity_poly.entity_id
_entity_poly.type
_entity_poly.pdbx_seq_one_letter_code
_entity_poly.pdbx_strand_id
1 'polypeptide(L)'
;MARLPFFTHLNFIHVAILTAIADVVSMCKLTGFIFHSGKHFCNFCTIHKSQIEEIGPQFHYTHSYQNHKSTIAEWLWATPKQQQAILSDYGVWYSILEDLLYWDATRMVNLDIIHNLILGILKDHAAFQLCIPESKSKNYFRSCRKSSDTNSSDSDSMTPNSSLDKITLREAHSLRQDAAKIIKESHLTTST
;
A
#
# COMPACT_ATOMS: atom_id res chain seq x y z
N MET A 1 -32.34 28.69 -42.88
CA MET A 1 -32.57 29.08 -41.47
C MET A 1 -33.28 27.94 -40.75
N ALA A 2 -32.54 27.04 -40.10
CA ALA A 2 -33.14 25.98 -39.28
C ALA A 2 -33.21 26.47 -37.82
N ARG A 3 -34.42 26.78 -37.35
CA ARG A 3 -34.71 27.02 -35.93
C ARG A 3 -34.76 25.67 -35.24
N LEU A 4 -33.77 25.36 -34.41
CA LEU A 4 -33.87 24.25 -33.46
C LEU A 4 -34.88 24.63 -32.36
N PRO A 5 -35.76 23.70 -31.93
CA PRO A 5 -36.77 23.98 -30.93
C PRO A 5 -36.13 24.10 -29.54
N PHE A 6 -36.49 25.16 -28.84
CA PHE A 6 -36.14 25.40 -27.44
C PHE A 6 -36.74 24.29 -26.56
N PHE A 7 -35.87 23.57 -25.83
CA PHE A 7 -36.27 22.60 -24.82
C PHE A 7 -36.69 23.37 -23.55
N THR A 8 -37.99 23.41 -23.25
CA THR A 8 -38.61 24.30 -22.24
C THR A 8 -38.72 23.71 -20.83
N HIS A 9 -37.94 22.70 -20.46
CA HIS A 9 -37.81 22.27 -19.06
C HIS A 9 -36.39 21.76 -18.79
N LEU A 10 -35.47 22.66 -18.43
CA LEU A 10 -34.16 22.28 -17.90
C LEU A 10 -34.31 21.99 -16.41
N ASN A 11 -34.31 20.71 -16.03
CA ASN A 11 -34.07 20.33 -14.65
C ASN A 11 -32.55 20.41 -14.40
N PHE A 12 -32.12 21.34 -13.55
CA PHE A 12 -30.72 21.40 -13.12
C PHE A 12 -30.44 20.27 -12.13
N ILE A 13 -29.47 19.42 -12.44
CA ILE A 13 -28.99 18.37 -11.53
C ILE A 13 -27.66 18.87 -10.95
N HIS A 14 -27.61 19.02 -9.63
CA HIS A 14 -26.38 19.32 -8.92
C HIS A 14 -25.76 18.01 -8.42
N VAL A 15 -24.51 17.76 -8.81
CA VAL A 15 -23.72 16.61 -8.36
C VAL A 15 -22.51 17.15 -7.62
N ALA A 16 -22.27 16.64 -6.41
CA ALA A 16 -21.12 16.99 -5.59
C ALA A 16 -20.40 15.72 -5.12
N ILE A 17 -19.08 15.77 -5.10
CA ILE A 17 -18.23 14.68 -4.59
C ILE A 17 -17.92 14.99 -3.13
N LEU A 18 -18.44 14.18 -2.20
CA LEU A 18 -18.20 14.37 -0.77
C LEU A 18 -16.85 13.79 -0.33
N THR A 19 -16.54 12.57 -0.79
CA THR A 19 -15.27 11.93 -0.50
C THR A 19 -14.90 10.92 -1.58
N ALA A 20 -13.61 10.70 -1.78
CA ALA A 20 -13.08 9.60 -2.58
C ALA A 20 -12.43 8.55 -1.68
N ILE A 21 -12.84 7.28 -1.81
CA ILE A 21 -12.17 6.13 -1.20
C ILE A 21 -11.41 5.41 -2.30
N ALA A 22 -10.09 5.28 -2.15
CA ALA A 22 -9.29 4.60 -3.14
C ALA A 22 -8.00 3.99 -2.55
N ASP A 23 -7.35 3.10 -3.30
CA ASP A 23 -6.01 2.63 -2.97
C ASP A 23 -4.97 3.75 -3.11
N VAL A 24 -3.76 3.59 -2.57
CA VAL A 24 -2.76 4.67 -2.56
C VAL A 24 -2.47 5.20 -3.97
N VAL A 25 -2.38 4.32 -4.97
CA VAL A 25 -2.02 4.72 -6.33
C VAL A 25 -3.13 5.54 -6.97
N SER A 26 -4.39 5.12 -6.81
CA SER A 26 -5.54 5.88 -7.31
C SER A 26 -5.72 7.18 -6.56
N MET A 27 -5.51 7.19 -5.25
CA MET A 27 -5.53 8.41 -4.44
C MET A 27 -4.56 9.45 -4.99
N CYS A 28 -3.28 9.09 -5.18
CA CYS A 28 -2.27 10.00 -5.71
C CYS A 28 -2.65 10.62 -7.07
N LYS A 29 -3.34 9.86 -7.92
CA LYS A 29 -3.86 10.36 -9.21
C LYS A 29 -5.04 11.31 -9.05
N LEU A 30 -5.92 11.04 -8.08
CA LEU A 30 -7.10 11.88 -7.79
C LEU A 30 -6.70 13.19 -7.14
N THR A 31 -5.73 13.16 -6.22
CA THR A 31 -5.30 14.31 -5.41
C THR A 31 -4.18 15.12 -6.01
N GLY A 32 -3.49 14.60 -7.03
CA GLY A 32 -2.31 15.27 -7.55
C GLY A 32 -1.11 15.16 -6.61
N PHE A 33 -0.97 14.06 -5.87
CA PHE A 33 0.25 13.75 -5.10
C PHE A 33 1.10 12.69 -5.81
N ILE A 34 2.37 12.61 -5.42
CA ILE A 34 3.30 11.54 -5.81
C ILE A 34 3.43 10.50 -4.70
N PHE A 35 3.57 9.24 -5.13
CA PHE A 35 3.85 8.11 -4.26
C PHE A 35 5.38 7.89 -4.08
N HIS A 36 5.86 6.69 -4.37
CA HIS A 36 7.22 6.20 -4.11
C HIS A 36 8.39 7.03 -4.68
N SER A 37 8.17 7.75 -5.79
CA SER A 37 9.22 8.49 -6.51
C SER A 37 9.52 9.87 -5.91
N GLY A 38 8.67 10.37 -5.00
CA GLY A 38 8.78 11.71 -4.45
C GLY A 38 9.60 11.78 -3.16
N LYS A 39 10.09 12.99 -2.85
CA LYS A 39 10.63 13.34 -1.53
C LYS A 39 9.55 13.29 -0.46
N HIS A 40 8.36 13.80 -0.80
CA HIS A 40 7.12 13.64 -0.06
C HIS A 40 6.27 12.59 -0.77
N PHE A 41 6.04 11.46 -0.09
CA PHE A 41 5.37 10.28 -0.67
C PHE A 41 3.97 10.04 -0.10
N CYS A 42 3.62 10.74 0.98
CA CYS A 42 2.36 10.55 1.69
C CYS A 42 1.35 11.63 1.31
N ASN A 43 0.13 11.21 1.00
CA ASN A 43 -0.99 12.13 0.73
C ASN A 43 -1.47 12.90 1.97
N PHE A 44 -1.19 12.37 3.16
CA PHE A 44 -1.72 12.92 4.42
C PHE A 44 -0.68 13.74 5.19
N CYS A 45 0.59 13.34 5.09
CA CYS A 45 1.66 13.99 5.82
C CYS A 45 2.78 14.53 4.92
N THR A 46 3.45 15.59 5.39
CA THR A 46 4.56 16.23 4.67
C THR A 46 5.92 15.60 5.04
N ILE A 47 5.92 14.37 5.57
CA ILE A 47 7.16 13.72 5.99
C ILE A 47 8.11 13.56 4.79
N HIS A 48 9.39 13.81 5.01
CA HIS A 48 10.40 13.58 3.99
C HIS A 48 10.82 12.11 3.99
N LYS A 49 11.14 11.56 2.82
CA LYS A 49 11.57 10.16 2.67
C LYS A 49 12.77 9.78 3.54
N SER A 50 13.66 10.72 3.83
CA SER A 50 14.80 10.49 4.74
C SER A 50 14.41 10.34 6.21
N GLN A 51 13.21 10.77 6.58
CA GLN A 51 12.68 10.76 7.94
C GLN A 51 11.59 9.69 8.12
N ILE A 52 11.50 8.72 7.21
CA ILE A 52 10.45 7.69 7.23
C ILE A 52 10.43 6.86 8.54
N GLU A 53 11.56 6.81 9.25
CA GLU A 53 11.71 6.10 10.52
C GLU A 53 11.26 6.94 11.74
N GLU A 54 10.97 8.24 11.56
CA GLU A 54 10.49 9.13 12.62
C GLU A 54 9.02 8.85 12.93
N ILE A 55 8.78 7.84 13.76
CA ILE A 55 7.43 7.41 14.16
C ILE A 55 7.07 8.06 15.51
N GLY A 56 6.06 8.92 15.53
CA GLY A 56 5.54 9.49 16.77
C GLY A 56 4.55 10.63 16.55
N PRO A 57 3.61 10.87 17.48
CA PRO A 57 2.59 11.90 17.34
C PRO A 57 3.14 13.33 17.29
N GLN A 58 4.37 13.54 17.77
CA GLN A 58 5.12 14.79 17.69
C GLN A 58 5.61 15.15 16.27
N PHE A 59 5.57 14.20 15.34
CA PHE A 59 5.99 14.36 13.94
C PHE A 59 4.81 14.45 12.96
N HIS A 60 3.61 14.78 13.46
CA HIS A 60 2.43 14.98 12.62
C HIS A 60 2.53 16.28 11.81
N TYR A 61 3.21 16.20 10.68
CA TYR A 61 3.15 17.24 9.68
C TYR A 61 1.98 16.95 8.75
N THR A 62 0.89 17.72 8.82
CA THR A 62 -0.26 17.58 7.91
C THR A 62 -0.13 18.53 6.74
N HIS A 63 -0.55 18.10 5.55
CA HIS A 63 -0.68 19.02 4.41
C HIS A 63 -1.70 20.11 4.72
N SER A 64 -1.36 21.35 4.37
CA SER A 64 -2.28 22.49 4.44
C SER A 64 -2.99 22.65 3.10
N TYR A 65 -4.31 22.81 3.12
CA TYR A 65 -5.12 23.05 1.92
C TYR A 65 -4.59 24.25 1.11
N GLN A 66 -4.29 25.35 1.79
CA GLN A 66 -3.78 26.57 1.15
C GLN A 66 -2.45 26.32 0.46
N ASN A 67 -1.53 25.60 1.11
CA ASN A 67 -0.23 25.27 0.54
C ASN A 67 -0.38 24.35 -0.68
N HIS A 68 -1.24 23.34 -0.58
CA HIS A 68 -1.51 22.42 -1.70
C HIS A 68 -2.05 23.17 -2.92
N LYS A 69 -3.09 24.02 -2.72
CA LYS A 69 -3.66 24.84 -3.80
C LYS A 69 -2.65 25.84 -4.39
N SER A 70 -1.83 26.50 -3.57
CA SER A 70 -0.82 27.42 -4.08
C SER A 70 0.23 26.68 -4.91
N THR A 71 0.70 25.52 -4.46
CA THR A 71 1.67 24.70 -5.21
C THR A 71 1.09 24.19 -6.53
N ILE A 72 -0.18 23.79 -6.57
CA ILE A 72 -0.85 23.40 -7.82
C ILE A 72 -0.99 24.59 -8.78
N ALA A 73 -1.36 25.77 -8.27
CA ALA A 73 -1.44 26.97 -9.08
C ALA A 73 -0.06 27.32 -9.67
N GLU A 74 1.00 27.27 -8.87
CA GLU A 74 2.37 27.44 -9.34
C GLU A 74 2.74 26.40 -10.42
N TRP A 75 2.36 25.13 -10.22
CA TRP A 75 2.60 24.06 -11.19
C TRP A 75 1.87 24.29 -12.52
N LEU A 76 0.63 24.78 -12.49
CA LEU A 76 -0.18 25.06 -13.68
C LEU A 76 0.43 26.17 -14.57
N TRP A 77 1.01 27.19 -13.96
CA TRP A 77 1.63 28.32 -14.67
C TRP A 77 3.12 28.11 -14.95
N ALA A 78 3.72 27.05 -14.41
CA ALA A 78 5.13 26.74 -14.55
C ALA A 78 5.48 26.18 -15.94
N THR A 79 6.72 26.44 -16.38
CA THR A 79 7.31 25.76 -17.55
C THR A 79 7.57 24.28 -17.25
N PRO A 80 7.72 23.40 -18.25
CA PRO A 80 7.95 21.96 -18.01
C PRO A 80 9.14 21.65 -17.09
N LYS A 81 10.22 22.43 -17.17
CA LYS A 81 11.38 22.30 -16.26
C LYS A 81 11.04 22.66 -14.82
N GLN A 82 10.26 23.73 -14.63
CA GLN A 82 9.81 24.17 -13.31
C GLN A 82 8.78 23.21 -12.72
N GLN A 83 7.87 22.67 -13.54
CA GLN A 83 6.93 21.63 -13.12
C GLN A 83 7.64 20.41 -12.56
N GLN A 84 8.72 19.97 -13.23
CA GLN A 84 9.52 18.84 -12.75
C GLN A 84 10.25 19.16 -11.44
N ALA A 85 10.71 20.40 -11.25
CA ALA A 85 11.29 20.85 -10.00
C ALA A 85 10.26 20.86 -8.87
N ILE A 86 9.08 21.47 -9.09
CA ILE A 86 7.96 21.49 -8.14
C ILE A 86 7.54 20.06 -7.76
N LEU A 87 7.45 19.18 -8.75
CA LEU A 87 7.12 17.78 -8.56
C LEU A 87 8.17 17.05 -7.72
N SER A 88 9.46 17.36 -7.91
CA SER A 88 10.54 16.76 -7.14
C SER A 88 10.60 17.27 -5.71
N ASP A 89 10.34 18.56 -5.50
CA ASP A 89 10.48 19.22 -4.21
C ASP A 89 9.25 19.05 -3.33
N TYR A 90 8.05 19.27 -3.88
CA TYR A 90 6.80 19.20 -3.13
C TYR A 90 6.06 17.85 -3.30
N GLY A 91 6.35 17.08 -4.36
CA GLY A 91 5.62 15.86 -4.63
C GLY A 91 4.19 16.09 -5.14
N VAL A 92 3.91 17.26 -5.70
CA VAL A 92 2.57 17.68 -6.13
C VAL A 92 2.56 17.95 -7.64
N TRP A 93 1.47 17.54 -8.28
CA TRP A 93 1.14 17.81 -9.69
C TRP A 93 -0.36 18.09 -9.83
N TYR A 94 -0.76 18.61 -10.98
CA TYR A 94 -2.17 18.94 -11.22
C TYR A 94 -3.06 17.70 -11.42
N SER A 95 -4.27 17.75 -10.85
CA SER A 95 -5.37 16.80 -11.06
C SER A 95 -6.64 17.56 -11.39
N ILE A 96 -7.53 16.97 -12.19
CA ILE A 96 -8.79 17.60 -12.60
C ILE A 96 -9.75 17.90 -11.44
N LEU A 97 -9.66 17.17 -10.34
CA LEU A 97 -10.47 17.45 -9.15
C LEU A 97 -10.07 18.75 -8.47
N GLU A 98 -8.86 19.26 -8.74
CA GLU A 98 -8.38 20.51 -8.16
C GLU A 98 -9.05 21.76 -8.76
N ASP A 99 -9.74 21.62 -9.89
CA ASP A 99 -10.58 22.68 -10.47
C ASP A 99 -11.85 22.94 -9.64
N LEU A 100 -12.27 21.97 -8.81
CA LEU A 100 -13.44 22.11 -7.95
C LEU A 100 -13.09 23.01 -6.76
N LEU A 101 -13.76 24.16 -6.66
CA LEU A 101 -13.51 25.16 -5.60
C LEU A 101 -13.76 24.64 -4.18
N TYR A 102 -14.65 23.65 -4.03
CA TYR A 102 -14.96 23.03 -2.73
C TYR A 102 -14.05 21.85 -2.39
N TRP A 103 -13.26 21.37 -3.36
CA TRP A 103 -12.48 20.15 -3.21
C TRP A 103 -11.19 20.41 -2.42
N ASP A 104 -11.05 19.69 -1.30
CA ASP A 104 -9.86 19.66 -0.48
C ASP A 104 -9.26 18.25 -0.49
N ALA A 105 -8.24 18.04 -1.33
CA ALA A 105 -7.52 16.77 -1.44
C ALA A 105 -6.87 16.30 -0.13
N THR A 106 -6.62 17.21 0.82
CA THR A 106 -6.00 16.86 2.11
C THR A 106 -7.00 16.26 3.10
N ARG A 107 -8.31 16.46 2.88
CA ARG A 107 -9.37 16.04 3.82
C ARG A 107 -10.46 15.17 3.20
N MET A 108 -10.71 15.31 1.90
CA MET A 108 -11.82 14.65 1.21
C MET A 108 -11.45 13.28 0.63
N VAL A 109 -10.24 12.77 0.92
CA VAL A 109 -9.78 11.47 0.41
C VAL A 109 -9.49 10.51 1.56
N ASN A 110 -10.02 9.30 1.44
CA ASN A 110 -9.90 8.23 2.41
C ASN A 110 -9.13 7.05 1.79
N LEU A 111 -8.21 6.51 2.58
CA LEU A 111 -7.40 5.37 2.17
C LEU A 111 -8.21 4.07 2.27
N ASP A 112 -8.23 3.29 1.18
CA ASP A 112 -8.88 1.99 1.19
C ASP A 112 -8.11 0.99 2.08
N ILE A 113 -8.74 0.57 3.17
CA ILE A 113 -8.16 -0.36 4.15
C ILE A 113 -7.97 -1.75 3.54
N ILE A 114 -8.89 -2.20 2.67
CA ILE A 114 -8.85 -3.58 2.16
C ILE A 114 -7.60 -3.77 1.30
N HIS A 115 -7.41 -2.92 0.29
CA HIS A 115 -6.29 -3.09 -0.63
C HIS A 115 -4.94 -2.77 0.02
N ASN A 116 -4.87 -1.78 0.91
CA ASN A 116 -3.59 -1.36 1.48
C ASN A 116 -3.21 -2.15 2.73
N LEU A 117 -4.13 -2.37 3.66
CA LEU A 117 -3.85 -3.06 4.92
C LEU A 117 -3.98 -4.58 4.78
N ILE A 118 -5.09 -5.06 4.21
CA ILE A 118 -5.37 -6.52 4.16
C ILE A 118 -4.58 -7.20 3.04
N LEU A 119 -4.60 -6.63 1.82
CA LEU A 119 -3.92 -7.23 0.67
C LEU A 119 -2.43 -6.87 0.58
N GLY A 120 -2.05 -5.68 1.05
CA GLY A 120 -0.66 -5.23 1.09
C GLY A 120 0.04 -5.67 2.37
N ILE A 121 -0.14 -4.89 3.44
CA ILE A 121 0.65 -5.03 4.67
C ILE A 121 0.51 -6.41 5.31
N LEU A 122 -0.71 -6.93 5.47
CA LEU A 122 -0.94 -8.21 6.14
C LEU A 122 -0.33 -9.37 5.34
N LYS A 123 -0.39 -9.32 4.01
CA LYS A 123 0.24 -10.31 3.14
C LYS A 123 1.76 -10.30 3.31
N ASP A 124 2.36 -9.12 3.25
CA ASP A 124 3.81 -8.96 3.39
C ASP A 124 4.27 -9.37 4.80
N HIS A 125 3.54 -8.98 5.84
CA HIS A 125 3.83 -9.36 7.21
C HIS A 125 3.70 -10.87 7.43
N ALA A 126 2.64 -11.50 6.91
CA ALA A 126 2.48 -12.95 6.97
C ALA A 126 3.61 -13.69 6.27
N ALA A 127 4.06 -13.20 5.11
CA ALA A 127 5.13 -13.82 4.34
C ALA A 127 6.52 -13.61 4.95
N PHE A 128 6.87 -12.37 5.34
CA PHE A 128 8.23 -12.01 5.74
C PHE A 128 8.47 -12.10 7.23
N GLN A 129 7.51 -11.71 8.08
CA GLN A 129 7.69 -11.73 9.54
C GLN A 129 7.26 -13.05 10.14
N LEU A 130 6.10 -13.57 9.72
CA LEU A 130 5.55 -14.82 10.27
C LEU A 130 5.98 -16.07 9.51
N CYS A 131 6.68 -15.90 8.37
CA CYS A 131 7.12 -16.98 7.50
C CYS A 131 6.00 -17.96 7.10
N ILE A 132 4.76 -17.50 6.98
CA ILE A 132 3.62 -18.34 6.62
C ILE A 132 3.72 -18.60 5.11
N PRO A 133 3.99 -19.85 4.68
CA PRO A 133 4.20 -20.14 3.28
C PRO A 133 2.89 -20.01 2.52
N GLU A 134 2.84 -19.12 1.53
CA GLU A 134 1.75 -19.14 0.56
C GLU A 134 1.82 -20.46 -0.21
N SER A 135 0.70 -21.18 -0.33
CA SER A 135 0.64 -22.54 -0.88
C SER A 135 1.17 -22.65 -2.32
N LYS A 136 1.30 -21.52 -3.03
CA LYS A 136 1.82 -21.41 -4.41
C LYS A 136 3.25 -20.84 -4.51
N SER A 137 3.90 -20.46 -3.41
CA SER A 137 5.10 -19.61 -3.43
C SER A 137 6.34 -20.28 -2.83
N LYS A 138 6.80 -21.38 -3.45
CA LYS A 138 8.06 -22.05 -3.05
C LYS A 138 9.32 -21.25 -3.42
N ASN A 139 9.21 -20.27 -4.32
CA ASN A 139 10.36 -19.55 -4.88
C ASN A 139 10.66 -18.21 -4.19
N TYR A 140 9.70 -17.61 -3.48
CA TYR A 140 9.86 -16.27 -2.89
C TYR A 140 10.66 -16.30 -1.58
N PHE A 141 10.48 -17.34 -0.77
CA PHE A 141 11.20 -17.52 0.50
C PHE A 141 12.73 -17.62 0.35
N ARG A 142 13.22 -18.05 -0.82
CA ARG A 142 14.65 -18.22 -1.07
C ARG A 142 15.38 -16.89 -1.27
N SER A 143 14.65 -15.80 -1.59
CA SER A 143 15.22 -14.47 -1.81
C SER A 143 15.39 -13.68 -0.51
N CYS A 144 14.43 -13.75 0.42
CA CYS A 144 14.48 -12.98 1.67
C CYS A 144 15.56 -13.42 2.65
N ARG A 145 15.98 -14.68 2.59
CA ARG A 145 17.11 -15.16 3.39
C ARG A 145 18.48 -14.65 2.88
N LYS A 146 18.55 -14.12 1.65
CA LYS A 146 19.81 -13.61 1.08
C LYS A 146 20.03 -12.11 1.33
N SER A 147 18.97 -11.35 1.58
CA SER A 147 19.06 -9.89 1.78
C SER A 147 19.45 -9.48 3.20
N SER A 148 19.46 -10.40 4.17
CA SER A 148 19.87 -10.13 5.55
C SER A 148 21.38 -10.30 5.81
N ASP A 149 22.14 -10.87 4.88
CA ASP A 149 23.47 -11.42 5.17
C ASP A 149 24.65 -10.66 4.51
N THR A 150 24.44 -9.42 4.03
CA THR A 150 25.56 -8.60 3.54
C THR A 150 25.71 -7.34 4.38
N ASN A 151 26.29 -7.50 5.57
CA ASN A 151 27.38 -6.68 6.13
C ASN A 151 27.65 -7.03 7.61
N SER A 152 28.44 -8.08 7.87
CA SER A 152 29.50 -8.04 8.89
C SER A 152 30.44 -9.23 8.69
N SER A 153 31.71 -8.94 8.45
CA SER A 153 32.82 -9.88 8.48
C SER A 153 32.91 -10.55 9.86
N ASP A 154 33.05 -11.87 9.90
CA ASP A 154 34.19 -12.57 10.54
C ASP A 154 33.99 -14.09 10.47
N SER A 155 35.11 -14.77 10.30
CA SER A 155 35.29 -16.21 10.16
C SER A 155 34.74 -17.02 11.34
N ASP A 156 34.07 -18.14 11.07
CA ASP A 156 34.54 -19.46 11.50
C ASP A 156 33.68 -20.60 10.95
N SER A 157 34.37 -21.67 10.55
CA SER A 157 33.82 -22.90 10.01
C SER A 157 33.04 -23.71 11.06
N MET A 158 31.89 -24.27 10.68
CA MET A 158 31.53 -25.65 11.05
C MET A 158 30.31 -26.13 10.24
N THR A 159 30.47 -27.27 9.58
CA THR A 159 29.46 -27.95 8.75
C THR A 159 28.29 -28.51 9.58
N PRO A 160 27.02 -28.44 9.11
CA PRO A 160 25.87 -29.00 9.84
C PRO A 160 25.73 -30.52 9.65
N ASN A 161 25.69 -31.27 10.75
CA ASN A 161 25.41 -32.72 10.76
C ASN A 161 23.94 -33.00 10.34
N SER A 162 23.78 -33.57 9.14
CA SER A 162 22.52 -33.82 8.41
C SER A 162 21.64 -34.99 8.91
N SER A 163 21.83 -35.42 10.16
CA SER A 163 21.23 -36.66 10.68
C SER A 163 20.12 -36.43 11.72
N LEU A 164 20.15 -35.33 12.48
CA LEU A 164 19.11 -35.05 13.47
C LEU A 164 17.80 -34.55 12.82
N ASP A 165 17.88 -33.73 11.78
CA ASP A 165 16.69 -33.14 11.13
C ASP A 165 15.76 -34.18 10.48
N LYS A 166 16.31 -35.33 10.07
CA LYS A 166 15.54 -36.41 9.43
C LYS A 166 14.73 -37.22 10.44
N ILE A 167 15.16 -37.27 11.70
CA ILE A 167 14.47 -37.99 12.78
C ILE A 167 13.24 -37.20 13.20
N THR A 168 13.40 -35.89 13.42
CA THR A 168 12.31 -34.97 13.78
C THR A 168 11.22 -34.90 12.70
N LEU A 169 11.62 -34.96 11.41
CA LEU A 169 10.67 -34.98 10.29
C LEU A 169 9.87 -36.28 10.18
N ARG A 170 10.45 -37.43 10.55
CA ARG A 170 9.72 -38.72 10.56
C ARG A 170 8.73 -38.79 11.71
N GLU A 171 9.11 -38.34 12.90
CA GLU A 171 8.21 -38.28 14.05
C GLU A 171 7.03 -37.34 13.78
N ALA A 172 7.28 -36.17 13.19
CA ALA A 172 6.23 -35.24 12.80
C ALA A 172 5.27 -35.82 11.73
N HIS A 173 5.76 -36.70 10.85
CA HIS A 173 4.93 -37.37 9.85
C HIS A 173 4.06 -38.48 10.46
N SER A 174 4.61 -39.24 11.42
CA SER A 174 3.87 -40.28 12.15
C SER A 174 2.71 -39.67 12.93
N LEU A 175 2.96 -38.59 13.68
CA LEU A 175 1.94 -37.89 14.45
C LEU A 175 0.80 -37.34 13.59
N ARG A 176 1.10 -36.91 12.36
CA ARG A 176 0.08 -36.46 11.40
C ARG A 176 -0.77 -37.60 10.86
N GLN A 177 -0.17 -38.79 10.66
CA GLN A 177 -0.91 -39.98 10.22
C GLN A 177 -1.82 -40.51 11.34
N ASP A 178 -1.36 -40.48 12.58
CA ASP A 178 -2.15 -40.89 13.74
C ASP A 178 -3.32 -39.94 13.99
N ALA A 179 -3.09 -38.62 13.90
CA ALA A 179 -4.16 -37.62 13.99
C ALA A 179 -5.20 -37.78 12.86
N ALA A 180 -4.78 -38.05 11.63
CA ALA A 180 -5.69 -38.28 10.51
C ALA A 180 -6.54 -39.55 10.68
N LYS A 181 -5.99 -40.58 11.33
CA LYS A 181 -6.70 -41.83 11.62
C LYS A 181 -7.77 -41.62 12.69
N ILE A 182 -7.45 -40.88 13.75
CA ILE A 182 -8.39 -40.52 14.83
C ILE A 182 -9.57 -39.69 14.26
N ILE A 183 -9.28 -38.72 13.40
CA ILE A 183 -10.32 -37.91 12.74
C ILE A 183 -11.24 -38.79 11.88
N LYS A 184 -10.68 -39.76 11.14
CA LYS A 184 -11.48 -40.66 10.30
C LYS A 184 -12.37 -41.59 11.13
N GLU A 185 -11.89 -42.07 12.28
CA GLU A 185 -12.65 -42.93 13.20
C GLU A 185 -13.77 -42.16 13.94
N SER A 186 -13.54 -40.90 14.30
CA SER A 186 -14.58 -40.03 14.89
C SER A 186 -15.72 -39.69 13.94
N HIS A 187 -15.46 -39.62 12.62
CA HIS A 187 -16.50 -39.41 11.62
C HIS A 187 -17.34 -40.67 11.32
N LEU A 188 -16.81 -41.86 11.56
CA LEU A 188 -17.58 -43.11 11.41
C LEU A 188 -18.55 -43.35 12.58
N THR A 189 -18.22 -42.87 13.77
CA THR A 189 -19.05 -43.05 14.98
C THR A 189 -20.19 -42.04 15.12
N THR A 190 -20.23 -41.00 14.28
CA THR A 190 -21.31 -40.00 14.24
C THR A 190 -22.40 -40.29 13.20
N SER A 191 -22.31 -41.40 12.46
CA SER A 191 -23.26 -41.79 11.39
C SER A 191 -24.09 -43.05 11.71
N THR A 192 -24.16 -43.45 12.98
CA THR A 192 -25.09 -44.48 13.50
C THR A 192 -25.96 -43.88 14.58
#